data_AF-A0A2W4WRY8-F1
#
_entry.id   AF-A0A2W4WRY8-F1
#
_cell.length_a   1.000
_cell.length_b   1.000
_cell.length_c   1.000
_cell.angle_alpha   90.00
_cell.angle_beta   90.00
_cell.angle_gamma   90.00
#
_symmetry.space_group_name_H-M   'P 1'
#
loop_
_entity.id
_entity.type
_entity.pdbx_description
1 polymer ?
#
loop_
_entity_poly.entity_id
_entity_poly.type
_entity_poly.pdbx_seq_one_letter_code
_entity_poly.pdbx_strand_id
1 'polypeptide(L)'
;MLRASILAVLTAASACGPAPVAMPATRASELLERFAAGAADADVCTPGGRALLRGAVRAYGAAMDASGVAWPSVPVREETPDRLGAVDISVLIAFAAGFVEASDFRGASRAALAQLSFAHWPEMRRMRAGARVACAEVVALQTAAARVVMEMERLRFVEGADRVRRQQARLERAQVQMQAAAAMLEARLEAAREG
;
A
#
# COMPACT_ATOMS: atom_id res chain seq x y z
N MET A 1 -12.11 21.20 -58.48
CA MET A 1 -11.35 19.94 -58.36
C MET A 1 -11.36 19.54 -56.89
N LEU A 2 -12.00 18.40 -56.62
CA LEU A 2 -12.30 17.84 -55.32
C LEU A 2 -11.13 16.97 -54.81
N ARG A 3 -11.04 16.85 -53.48
CA ARG A 3 -10.32 15.84 -52.66
C ARG A 3 -8.82 16.06 -52.48
N ALA A 4 -8.23 15.78 -51.32
CA ALA A 4 -8.71 15.47 -49.99
C ALA A 4 -7.45 15.39 -49.12
N SER A 5 -7.60 15.81 -47.87
CA SER A 5 -6.65 15.69 -46.76
C SER A 5 -6.05 14.29 -46.65
N ILE A 6 -4.72 14.20 -46.54
CA ILE A 6 -4.05 13.02 -45.97
C ILE A 6 -3.38 13.49 -44.68
N LEU A 7 -4.17 13.49 -43.62
CA LEU A 7 -3.72 13.45 -42.24
C LEU A 7 -4.12 12.06 -41.75
N ALA A 8 -3.16 11.12 -41.65
CA ALA A 8 -3.46 9.79 -41.12
C ALA A 8 -2.23 9.12 -40.50
N VAL A 9 -2.25 9.09 -39.17
CA VAL A 9 -1.90 7.96 -38.31
C VAL A 9 -0.42 7.54 -38.27
N LEU A 10 0.29 8.10 -37.27
CA LEU A 10 1.50 7.52 -36.69
C LEU A 10 1.46 7.67 -35.16
N THR A 11 0.48 7.05 -34.50
CA THR A 11 0.45 6.90 -33.03
C THR A 11 -0.15 5.54 -32.65
N ALA A 12 0.59 4.46 -32.84
CA ALA A 12 0.20 3.15 -32.31
C ALA A 12 1.39 2.21 -32.04
N ALA A 13 2.50 2.72 -31.50
CA ALA A 13 3.66 1.88 -31.15
C ALA A 13 4.25 2.20 -29.76
N SER A 14 3.44 2.72 -28.82
CA SER A 14 3.90 3.03 -27.46
C SER A 14 2.84 2.71 -26.41
N ALA A 15 2.26 1.51 -26.47
CA ALA A 15 1.34 1.02 -25.43
C ALA A 15 1.55 -0.48 -25.16
N CYS A 16 2.80 -0.93 -25.05
CA CYS A 16 3.11 -2.24 -24.48
C CYS A 16 3.14 -2.14 -22.95
N GLY A 17 2.01 -1.73 -22.36
CA GLY A 17 1.75 -1.86 -20.93
C GLY A 17 0.59 -2.84 -20.73
N PRO A 18 0.62 -3.71 -19.72
CA PRO A 18 -0.56 -4.52 -19.39
C PRO A 18 -1.74 -3.57 -19.12
N ALA A 19 -2.89 -3.86 -19.72
CA ALA A 19 -4.11 -3.09 -19.49
C ALA A 19 -4.42 -3.05 -17.98
N PRO A 20 -4.96 -1.93 -17.46
CA PRO A 20 -5.34 -1.85 -16.05
C PRO A 20 -6.29 -3.00 -15.71
N VAL A 21 -6.00 -3.72 -14.61
CA VAL A 21 -6.89 -4.78 -14.13
C VAL A 21 -8.20 -4.14 -13.69
N ALA A 22 -9.26 -4.37 -14.46
CA ALA A 22 -10.61 -3.95 -14.11
C ALA A 22 -11.18 -4.91 -13.05
N MET A 23 -11.66 -4.35 -11.94
CA MET A 23 -12.34 -5.13 -10.90
C MET A 23 -13.44 -4.32 -10.20
N PRO A 24 -14.52 -4.98 -9.72
CA PRO A 24 -15.52 -4.33 -8.88
C PRO A 24 -14.95 -3.87 -7.54
N ALA A 25 -15.55 -2.82 -6.96
CA ALA A 25 -15.12 -2.26 -5.68
C ALA A 25 -15.17 -3.27 -4.51
N THR A 26 -16.16 -4.17 -4.49
CA THR A 26 -16.29 -5.23 -3.48
C THR A 26 -15.14 -6.23 -3.53
N ARG A 27 -14.79 -6.68 -4.75
CA ARG A 27 -13.63 -7.56 -4.94
C ARG A 27 -12.32 -6.85 -4.59
N ALA A 28 -12.24 -5.55 -4.85
CA ALA A 28 -11.09 -4.73 -4.48
C ALA A 28 -10.92 -4.63 -2.97
N SER A 29 -12.01 -4.37 -2.22
CA SER A 29 -11.95 -4.31 -0.75
C SER A 29 -11.54 -5.66 -0.16
N GLU A 30 -12.14 -6.77 -0.61
CA GLU A 30 -11.77 -8.12 -0.16
C GLU A 30 -10.30 -8.44 -0.44
N LEU A 31 -9.76 -8.02 -1.59
CA LEU A 31 -8.35 -8.19 -1.91
C LEU A 31 -7.47 -7.38 -0.97
N LEU A 32 -7.80 -6.11 -0.74
CA LEU A 32 -7.03 -5.22 0.12
C LEU A 32 -7.06 -5.67 1.59
N GLU A 33 -8.18 -6.18 2.08
CA GLU A 33 -8.31 -6.77 3.42
C GLU A 33 -7.42 -8.01 3.56
N ARG A 34 -7.43 -8.91 2.56
CA ARG A 34 -6.55 -10.09 2.55
C ARG A 34 -5.08 -9.71 2.44
N PHE A 35 -4.76 -8.67 1.68
CA PHE A 35 -3.43 -8.10 1.62
C PHE A 35 -2.98 -7.54 2.98
N ALA A 36 -3.85 -6.82 3.68
CA ALA A 36 -3.56 -6.34 5.03
C ALA A 36 -3.40 -7.48 6.05
N ALA A 37 -4.12 -8.59 5.86
CA ALA A 37 -4.00 -9.78 6.68
C ALA A 37 -2.75 -10.64 6.37
N GLY A 38 -1.96 -10.31 5.36
CA GLY A 38 -0.84 -11.13 4.88
C GLY A 38 -1.27 -12.42 4.16
N ALA A 39 -2.52 -12.46 3.69
CA ALA A 39 -3.15 -13.60 3.02
C ALA A 39 -3.53 -13.28 1.56
N ALA A 40 -2.82 -12.34 0.92
CA ALA A 40 -3.13 -11.96 -0.45
C ALA A 40 -2.81 -13.09 -1.45
N ASP A 41 -3.79 -13.41 -2.30
CA ASP A 41 -3.57 -14.23 -3.50
C ASP A 41 -2.60 -13.57 -4.49
N ALA A 42 -2.35 -12.27 -4.33
CA ALA A 42 -1.47 -11.47 -5.15
C ALA A 42 -0.05 -11.48 -4.56
N ASP A 43 0.86 -12.24 -5.15
CA ASP A 43 2.29 -12.10 -4.85
C ASP A 43 2.82 -10.78 -5.42
N VAL A 44 2.84 -9.73 -4.59
CA VAL A 44 3.33 -8.38 -4.93
C VAL A 44 4.81 -8.33 -5.28
N CYS A 45 5.57 -9.41 -5.04
CA CYS A 45 6.93 -9.53 -5.51
C CYS A 45 7.01 -9.84 -7.01
N THR A 46 5.92 -10.32 -7.61
CA THR A 46 5.80 -10.52 -9.06
C THR A 46 5.18 -9.31 -9.77
N PRO A 47 5.47 -9.09 -11.08
CA PRO A 47 4.78 -8.07 -11.87
C PRO A 47 3.26 -8.26 -11.90
N GLY A 48 2.78 -9.50 -11.99
CA GLY A 48 1.36 -9.83 -12.04
C GLY A 48 0.64 -9.49 -10.74
N GLY A 49 1.21 -9.85 -9.58
CA GLY A 49 0.63 -9.50 -8.29
C GLY A 49 0.64 -7.99 -8.04
N ARG A 50 1.66 -7.26 -8.48
CA ARG A 50 1.64 -5.78 -8.45
C ARG A 50 0.53 -5.21 -9.33
N ALA A 51 0.39 -5.69 -10.56
CA ALA A 51 -0.69 -5.22 -11.45
C ALA A 51 -2.07 -5.44 -10.82
N LEU A 52 -2.27 -6.58 -10.15
CA LEU A 52 -3.50 -6.91 -9.43
C LEU A 52 -3.73 -5.98 -8.24
N LEU A 53 -2.71 -5.75 -7.39
CA LEU A 53 -2.79 -4.80 -6.26
C LEU A 53 -3.11 -3.38 -6.74
N ARG A 54 -2.43 -2.91 -7.80
CA ARG A 54 -2.68 -1.60 -8.41
C ARG A 54 -4.12 -1.48 -8.93
N GLY A 55 -4.66 -2.55 -9.51
CA GLY A 55 -6.07 -2.63 -9.90
C GLY A 55 -7.02 -2.48 -8.72
N ALA A 56 -6.73 -3.16 -7.60
CA ALA A 56 -7.53 -3.07 -6.38
C ALA A 56 -7.50 -1.67 -5.76
N VAL A 57 -6.32 -1.06 -5.63
CA VAL A 57 -6.19 0.32 -5.14
C VAL A 57 -6.97 1.30 -6.02
N ARG A 58 -6.88 1.18 -7.35
CA ARG A 58 -7.65 2.03 -8.27
C ARG A 58 -9.15 1.86 -8.12
N ALA A 59 -9.64 0.61 -8.10
CA ALA A 59 -11.05 0.30 -8.04
C ALA A 59 -11.67 0.72 -6.72
N TYR A 60 -11.01 0.40 -5.59
CA TYR A 60 -11.45 0.81 -4.27
C TYR A 60 -11.38 2.33 -4.10
N GLY A 61 -10.25 2.95 -4.47
CA GLY A 61 -10.09 4.40 -4.40
C GLY A 61 -11.12 5.16 -5.25
N ALA A 62 -11.53 4.64 -6.41
CA ALA A 62 -12.61 5.23 -7.21
C ALA A 62 -13.97 5.14 -6.52
N ALA A 63 -14.27 4.04 -5.83
CA ALA A 63 -15.51 3.89 -5.07
C ALA A 63 -15.56 4.81 -3.84
N MET A 64 -14.44 4.97 -3.13
CA MET A 64 -14.32 5.88 -2.00
C MET A 64 -14.47 7.35 -2.44
N ASP A 65 -13.79 7.74 -3.53
CA ASP A 65 -13.90 9.07 -4.12
C ASP A 65 -15.34 9.39 -4.57
N ALA A 66 -16.02 8.44 -5.20
CA ALA A 66 -17.44 8.56 -5.57
C ALA A 66 -18.37 8.70 -4.35
N SER A 67 -17.93 8.21 -3.18
CA SER A 67 -18.65 8.35 -1.91
C SER A 67 -18.24 9.59 -1.12
N GLY A 68 -17.37 10.45 -1.66
CA GLY A 68 -16.87 11.65 -0.99
C GLY A 68 -15.83 11.38 0.11
N VAL A 69 -15.26 10.17 0.15
CA VAL A 69 -14.26 9.78 1.15
C VAL A 69 -12.87 9.78 0.53
N ALA A 70 -11.96 10.58 1.10
CA ALA A 70 -10.55 10.56 0.72
C ALA A 70 -9.89 9.28 1.27
N TRP A 71 -9.40 8.42 0.36
CA TRP A 71 -8.78 7.15 0.72
C TRP A 71 -7.47 6.88 -0.07
N PRO A 72 -6.41 6.35 0.57
CA PRO A 72 -6.29 6.11 2.01
C PRO A 72 -6.22 7.43 2.77
N SER A 73 -6.52 7.37 4.07
CA SER A 73 -6.21 8.48 4.97
C SER A 73 -4.70 8.69 4.97
N VAL A 74 -4.25 9.90 4.62
CA VAL A 74 -2.83 10.26 4.64
C VAL A 74 -2.63 11.28 5.75
N PRO A 75 -1.72 11.02 6.71
CA PRO A 75 -1.40 12.01 7.74
C PRO A 75 -0.59 13.15 7.12
N VAL A 76 -1.24 14.20 6.63
CA VAL A 76 -0.57 15.32 5.94
C VAL A 76 -0.22 16.49 6.87
N ARG A 77 -0.70 16.48 8.13
CA ARG A 77 -0.37 17.42 9.22
C ARG A 77 -1.08 17.01 10.52
N GLU A 78 -0.75 17.63 11.64
CA GLU A 78 -1.19 17.39 13.04
C GLU A 78 -2.71 17.26 13.31
N GLU A 79 -3.57 17.30 12.30
CA GLU A 79 -4.92 16.79 12.42
C GLU A 79 -4.82 15.28 12.67
N THR A 80 -5.32 14.83 13.83
CA THR A 80 -5.51 13.42 14.11
C THR A 80 -6.23 12.81 12.91
N PRO A 81 -5.56 11.98 12.08
CA PRO A 81 -6.23 11.40 10.94
C PRO A 81 -7.42 10.61 11.47
N ASP A 82 -8.51 10.58 10.70
CA ASP A 82 -9.47 9.49 10.83
C ASP A 82 -8.65 8.20 10.84
N ARG A 83 -8.89 7.44 11.92
CA ARG A 83 -7.98 6.40 12.42
C ARG A 83 -7.49 5.52 11.25
N LEU A 84 -6.17 5.51 11.02
CA LEU A 84 -5.57 4.66 9.99
C LEU A 84 -5.90 3.19 10.29
N GLY A 85 -6.64 2.54 9.39
CA GLY A 85 -6.94 1.12 9.49
C GLY A 85 -5.79 0.26 8.98
N ALA A 86 -5.89 -1.04 9.19
CA ALA A 86 -4.90 -2.00 8.72
C ALA A 86 -4.73 -1.97 7.18
N VAL A 87 -5.82 -1.72 6.45
CA VAL A 87 -5.82 -1.57 5.00
C VAL A 87 -5.08 -0.29 4.58
N ASP A 88 -5.34 0.84 5.24
CA ASP A 88 -4.64 2.11 4.94
C ASP A 88 -3.12 1.95 5.12
N ILE A 89 -2.70 1.42 6.26
CA ILE A 89 -1.27 1.20 6.54
C ILE A 89 -0.63 0.26 5.52
N SER A 90 -1.33 -0.82 5.17
CA SER A 90 -0.82 -1.77 4.19
C SER A 90 -0.62 -1.13 2.82
N VAL A 91 -1.57 -0.31 2.38
CA VAL A 91 -1.50 0.40 1.10
C VAL A 91 -0.46 1.52 1.13
N LEU A 92 -0.30 2.22 2.26
CA LEU A 92 0.76 3.23 2.44
C LEU A 92 2.16 2.60 2.41
N ILE A 93 2.35 1.42 3.02
CA ILE A 93 3.62 0.69 2.93
C ILE A 93 3.83 0.17 1.51
N ALA A 94 2.80 -0.34 0.83
CA ALA A 94 2.89 -0.74 -0.57
C ALA A 94 3.27 0.42 -1.50
N PHE A 95 2.75 1.62 -1.24
CA PHE A 95 3.13 2.84 -1.92
C PHE A 95 4.60 3.20 -1.64
N ALA A 96 5.03 3.12 -0.38
CA ALA A 96 6.41 3.39 0.01
C ALA A 96 7.40 2.42 -0.63
N ALA A 97 7.03 1.14 -0.72
CA ALA A 97 7.78 0.10 -1.40
C ALA A 97 7.79 0.24 -2.94
N GLY A 98 6.89 1.05 -3.51
CA GLY A 98 6.73 1.21 -4.96
C GLY A 98 5.96 0.07 -5.63
N PHE A 99 5.18 -0.71 -4.86
CA PHE A 99 4.25 -1.70 -5.42
C PHE A 99 3.03 -1.04 -6.07
N VAL A 100 2.65 0.12 -5.55
CA VAL A 100 1.65 1.02 -6.13
C VAL A 100 2.21 2.43 -6.26
N GLU A 101 1.66 3.22 -7.16
CA GLU A 101 2.11 4.56 -7.51
C GLU A 101 1.06 5.61 -7.15
N ALA A 102 1.45 6.88 -7.02
CA ALA A 102 0.52 7.97 -6.67
C ALA A 102 -0.63 8.10 -7.70
N SER A 103 -0.37 7.78 -8.97
CA SER A 103 -1.38 7.74 -10.04
C SER A 103 -2.42 6.63 -9.90
N ASP A 104 -2.21 5.66 -9.00
CA ASP A 104 -3.18 4.61 -8.72
C ASP A 104 -4.30 5.10 -7.77
N PHE A 105 -4.10 6.26 -7.13
CA PHE A 105 -5.03 6.87 -6.19
C PHE A 105 -5.89 7.96 -6.84
N ARG A 106 -6.97 8.35 -6.17
CA ARG A 106 -7.95 9.34 -6.62
C ARG A 106 -8.01 10.55 -5.68
N GLY A 107 -8.65 11.63 -6.16
CA GLY A 107 -8.96 12.81 -5.38
C GLY A 107 -7.80 13.39 -4.57
N ALA A 108 -8.13 13.81 -3.34
CA ALA A 108 -7.20 14.43 -2.40
C ALA A 108 -6.04 13.49 -2.00
N SER A 109 -6.29 12.18 -1.89
CA SER A 109 -5.27 11.21 -1.46
C SER A 109 -4.12 11.10 -2.47
N ARG A 110 -4.39 11.24 -3.78
CA ARG A 110 -3.32 11.30 -4.79
C ARG A 110 -2.38 12.48 -4.56
N ALA A 111 -2.92 13.67 -4.27
CA ALA A 111 -2.11 14.86 -4.01
C ALA A 111 -1.33 14.73 -2.69
N ALA A 112 -1.98 14.23 -1.65
CA ALA A 112 -1.36 14.00 -0.35
C ALA A 112 -0.20 12.98 -0.42
N LEU A 113 -0.37 11.88 -1.15
CA LEU A 113 0.71 10.89 -1.35
C LEU A 113 1.89 11.43 -2.17
N ALA A 114 1.62 12.30 -3.13
CA ALA A 114 2.67 13.00 -3.85
C ALA A 114 3.49 13.89 -2.91
N GLN A 115 2.82 14.67 -2.06
CA GLN A 115 3.49 15.49 -1.04
C GLN A 115 4.27 14.65 -0.03
N LEU A 116 3.67 13.56 0.47
CA LEU A 116 4.32 12.61 1.38
C LEU A 116 5.60 12.02 0.77
N SER A 117 5.58 11.71 -0.52
CA SER A 117 6.75 11.19 -1.24
C SER A 117 7.91 12.17 -1.27
N PHE A 118 7.61 13.47 -1.43
CA PHE A 118 8.63 14.52 -1.38
C PHE A 118 9.16 14.70 0.05
N ALA A 119 8.27 14.75 1.04
CA ALA A 119 8.64 14.94 2.45
C ALA A 119 9.50 13.80 3.02
N HIS A 120 9.22 12.56 2.63
CA HIS A 120 9.89 11.35 3.11
C HIS A 120 10.71 10.64 2.02
N TRP A 121 11.26 11.40 1.08
CA TRP A 121 11.98 10.85 -0.06
C TRP A 121 13.11 9.87 0.32
N PRO A 122 13.95 10.14 1.34
CA PRO A 122 14.98 9.19 1.76
C PRO A 122 14.42 7.84 2.24
N GLU A 123 13.33 7.85 3.02
CA GLU A 123 12.64 6.64 3.50
C GLU A 123 12.02 5.88 2.32
N MET A 124 11.34 6.57 1.42
CA MET A 124 10.74 5.97 0.22
C MET A 124 11.81 5.31 -0.66
N ARG A 125 12.96 5.96 -0.84
CA ARG A 125 14.09 5.36 -1.59
C ARG A 125 14.62 4.10 -0.92
N ARG A 126 14.74 4.09 0.41
CA ARG A 126 15.17 2.90 1.17
C ARG A 126 14.17 1.76 1.01
N MET A 127 12.88 2.02 1.18
CA MET A 127 11.82 1.04 0.99
C MET A 127 11.78 0.48 -0.43
N ARG A 128 11.91 1.33 -1.46
CA ARG A 128 11.99 0.90 -2.88
C ARG A 128 13.26 0.12 -3.20
N ALA A 129 14.38 0.41 -2.56
CA ALA A 129 15.58 -0.41 -2.67
C ALA A 129 15.31 -1.79 -2.05
N GLY A 130 14.72 -1.82 -0.85
CA GLY A 130 14.35 -3.05 -0.15
C GLY A 130 13.42 -3.91 -0.97
N ALA A 131 12.38 -3.33 -1.56
CA ALA A 131 11.43 -4.02 -2.42
C ALA A 131 12.08 -4.71 -3.64
N ARG A 132 13.23 -4.22 -4.13
CA ARG A 132 13.93 -4.82 -5.26
C ARG A 132 14.82 -6.00 -4.89
N VAL A 133 15.40 -5.99 -3.68
CA VAL A 133 16.41 -6.99 -3.26
C VAL A 133 15.92 -7.93 -2.15
N ALA A 134 14.88 -7.52 -1.42
CA ALA A 134 14.36 -8.15 -0.21
C ALA A 134 12.83 -7.96 -0.15
N CYS A 135 12.14 -8.28 -1.25
CA CYS A 135 10.70 -8.06 -1.37
C CYS A 135 9.90 -8.82 -0.30
N ALA A 136 10.30 -10.06 -0.01
CA ALA A 136 9.64 -10.87 1.01
C ALA A 136 9.72 -10.21 2.40
N GLU A 137 10.86 -9.62 2.74
CA GLU A 137 11.07 -8.89 3.99
C GLU A 137 10.23 -7.61 4.06
N VAL A 138 10.06 -6.89 2.93
CA VAL A 138 9.15 -5.74 2.85
C VAL A 138 7.69 -6.18 3.07
N VAL A 139 7.26 -7.31 2.50
CA VAL A 139 5.92 -7.87 2.72
C VAL A 139 5.72 -8.32 4.16
N ALA A 140 6.74 -8.92 4.78
CA ALA A 140 6.72 -9.30 6.18
C ALA A 140 6.57 -8.07 7.10
N LEU A 141 7.32 -7.00 6.82
CA LEU A 141 7.20 -5.72 7.52
C LEU A 141 5.79 -5.12 7.37
N GLN A 142 5.25 -5.09 6.15
CA GLN A 142 3.89 -4.61 5.88
C GLN A 142 2.84 -5.39 6.68
N THR A 143 2.91 -6.72 6.66
CA THR A 143 1.97 -7.60 7.37
C THR A 143 2.08 -7.40 8.89
N ALA A 144 3.30 -7.26 9.41
CA ALA A 144 3.52 -7.02 10.84
C ALA A 144 2.99 -5.64 11.28
N ALA A 145 3.19 -4.59 10.47
CA ALA A 145 2.64 -3.27 10.73
C ALA A 145 1.11 -3.25 10.71
N ALA A 146 0.50 -3.92 9.73
CA ALA A 146 -0.96 -4.06 9.66
C ALA A 146 -1.52 -4.78 10.90
N ARG A 147 -0.82 -5.82 11.38
CA ARG A 147 -1.19 -6.53 12.62
C ARG A 147 -1.14 -5.64 13.85
N VAL A 148 -0.13 -4.78 13.99
CA VAL A 148 -0.07 -3.81 15.10
C VAL A 148 -1.32 -2.94 15.12
N VAL A 149 -1.71 -2.39 13.97
CA VAL A 149 -2.90 -1.53 13.85
C VAL A 149 -4.18 -2.29 14.20
N MET A 150 -4.36 -3.52 13.71
CA MET A 150 -5.50 -4.36 14.08
C MET A 150 -5.57 -4.61 15.60
N GLU A 151 -4.44 -4.91 16.25
CA GLU A 151 -4.42 -5.16 17.69
C GLU A 151 -4.66 -3.87 18.51
N MET A 152 -4.20 -2.71 18.02
CA MET A 152 -4.52 -1.41 18.59
C MET A 152 -6.01 -1.09 18.48
N GLU A 153 -6.63 -1.36 17.33
CA GLU A 153 -8.07 -1.17 17.13
C GLU A 153 -8.88 -2.06 18.06
N ARG A 154 -8.55 -3.37 18.13
CA ARG A 154 -9.20 -4.32 19.04
C ARG A 154 -9.11 -3.88 20.50
N LEU A 155 -7.95 -3.40 20.94
CA LEU A 155 -7.74 -2.94 22.32
C LEU A 155 -8.74 -1.85 22.74
N ARG A 156 -9.18 -1.00 21.81
CA ARG A 156 -10.13 0.09 22.09
C ARG A 156 -11.54 -0.37 22.41
N PHE A 157 -11.90 -1.59 22.02
CA PHE A 157 -13.22 -2.17 22.24
C PHE A 157 -13.22 -3.29 23.30
N VAL A 158 -12.06 -3.58 23.90
CA VAL A 158 -11.94 -4.60 24.94
C VAL A 158 -12.26 -4.00 26.31
N GLU A 159 -13.22 -4.61 27.00
CA GLU A 159 -13.60 -4.25 28.36
C GLU A 159 -13.15 -5.30 29.39
N GLY A 160 -12.90 -4.86 30.61
CA GLY A 160 -12.49 -5.71 31.74
C GLY A 160 -10.96 -5.88 31.84
N ALA A 161 -10.43 -5.68 33.05
CA ALA A 161 -8.99 -5.58 33.31
C ALA A 161 -8.17 -6.77 32.77
N ASP A 162 -8.65 -8.00 32.95
CA ASP A 162 -7.94 -9.19 32.48
C ASP A 162 -7.93 -9.33 30.96
N ARG A 163 -9.03 -8.94 30.30
CA ARG A 163 -9.11 -8.97 28.84
C ARG A 163 -8.21 -7.88 28.24
N VAL A 164 -8.23 -6.68 28.83
CA VAL A 164 -7.34 -5.56 28.46
C VAL A 164 -5.88 -6.00 28.58
N ARG A 165 -5.47 -6.61 29.70
CA ARG A 165 -4.10 -7.09 29.89
C ARG A 165 -3.67 -8.12 28.84
N ARG A 166 -4.54 -9.09 28.53
CA ARG A 166 -4.26 -10.09 27.48
C ARG A 166 -4.15 -9.44 26.10
N GLN A 167 -4.96 -8.41 25.83
CA GLN A 167 -4.94 -7.69 24.56
C GLN A 167 -3.70 -6.80 24.43
N GLN A 168 -3.27 -6.12 25.50
CA GLN A 168 -1.99 -5.40 25.55
C GLN A 168 -0.81 -6.33 25.26
N ALA A 169 -0.77 -7.52 25.86
CA ALA A 169 0.28 -8.50 25.58
C ALA A 169 0.27 -8.99 24.11
N ARG A 170 -0.89 -9.00 23.43
CA ARG A 170 -0.97 -9.30 21.98
C ARG A 170 -0.39 -8.15 21.16
N LEU A 171 -0.73 -6.90 21.52
CA LEU A 171 -0.19 -5.71 20.87
C LEU A 171 1.33 -5.62 21.02
N GLU A 172 1.87 -5.85 22.22
CA GLU A 172 3.32 -5.88 22.47
C GLU A 172 4.02 -6.93 21.59
N ARG A 173 3.46 -8.14 21.51
CA ARG A 173 4.00 -9.18 20.61
C ARG A 173 3.96 -8.77 19.14
N ALA A 174 2.90 -8.09 18.70
CA ALA A 174 2.80 -7.57 17.34
C ALA A 174 3.86 -6.48 17.07
N GLN A 175 4.11 -5.60 18.04
CA GLN A 175 5.15 -4.57 17.94
C GLN A 175 6.56 -5.18 17.85
N VAL A 176 6.86 -6.19 18.69
CA VAL A 176 8.12 -6.92 18.62
C VAL A 176 8.29 -7.60 17.27
N GLN A 177 7.23 -8.22 16.72
CA GLN A 177 7.27 -8.83 15.38
C GLN A 177 7.55 -7.79 14.29
N MET A 178 6.93 -6.60 14.38
CA MET A 178 7.16 -5.50 13.43
C MET A 178 8.61 -5.00 13.50
N GLN A 179 9.16 -4.81 14.70
CA GLN A 179 10.55 -4.40 14.89
C GLN A 179 11.53 -5.45 14.35
N ALA A 180 11.27 -6.73 14.60
CA ALA A 180 12.07 -7.83 14.05
C ALA A 180 12.04 -7.85 12.51
N ALA A 181 10.87 -7.67 11.90
CA ALA A 181 10.75 -7.60 10.44
C ALA A 181 11.51 -6.40 9.85
N ALA A 182 11.46 -5.24 10.52
CA ALA A 182 12.24 -4.06 10.13
C ALA A 182 13.75 -4.32 10.19
N ALA A 183 14.24 -4.92 11.29
CA ALA A 183 15.66 -5.26 11.44
C ALA A 183 16.13 -6.27 10.38
N MET A 184 15.29 -7.26 10.03
CA MET A 184 15.60 -8.20 8.94
C MET A 184 15.73 -7.50 7.59
N LEU A 185 14.86 -6.55 7.28
CA LEU A 185 14.94 -5.75 6.06
C LEU A 185 16.21 -4.91 6.03
N GLU A 186 16.57 -4.27 7.14
CA GLU A 186 17.81 -3.49 7.27
C GLU A 186 19.05 -4.36 7.03
N ALA A 187 19.14 -5.53 7.69
CA ALA A 187 20.25 -6.45 7.50
C ALA A 187 20.38 -6.92 6.04
N ARG A 188 19.27 -7.17 5.35
CA ARG A 188 19.30 -7.54 3.92
C ARG A 188 19.73 -6.38 3.02
N LEU A 189 19.34 -5.15 3.35
CA LEU A 189 19.77 -3.96 2.63
C LEU A 189 21.26 -3.68 2.81
N GLU A 190 21.81 -3.93 4.00
CA GLU A 190 23.25 -3.80 4.28
C GLU A 190 24.05 -4.87 3.51
N ALA A 191 23.65 -6.14 3.59
CA ALA A 191 24.30 -7.22 2.85
C ALA A 191 24.31 -6.96 1.32
N ALA A 192 23.24 -6.38 0.78
CA ALA A 192 23.15 -6.04 -0.64
C ALA A 192 24.00 -4.82 -1.07
N ARG A 193 24.57 -4.05 -0.13
CA ARG A 193 25.51 -2.96 -0.42
C ARG A 193 26.96 -3.41 -0.43
N GLU A 194 27.27 -4.50 0.25
CA GLU A 194 28.63 -5.03 0.42
C GLU A 194 29.02 -6.05 -0.66
N GLY A 195 28.04 -6.63 -1.37
CA GLY A 195 28.24 -7.53 -2.51
C GLY A 195 28.11 -6.84 -3.85
#